data_AF-A0A6J4R862-F1
#
_entry.id   AF-A0A6J4R862-F1
#
_cell.length_a   1.000
_cell.length_b   1.000
_cell.length_c   1.000
_cell.angle_alpha   90.00
_cell.angle_beta   90.00
_cell.angle_gamma   90.00
#
_symmetry.space_group_name_H-M   'P 1'
#
loop_
_entity.id
_entity.type
_entity.pdbx_description
1 polymer ?
#
loop_
_entity_poly.entity_id
_entity_poly.type
_entity_poly.pdbx_seq_one_letter_code
_entity_poly.pdbx_strand_id
1 'polypeptide(L)'
;MFDYLQGSPGDEGYVLLGRMEGDVPGYLSYGADEGEVVCVFRGAAEAEEFYMHWRARIPGEGWGAVQLPPEDLLTVLQNFDLVSVSPQPNPGVTEYLYTVEDFARTLREPR
;
A
#
# COMPACT_ATOMS: atom_id res chain seq x y z
N MET A 1 -24.80 -17.70 14.70
CA MET A 1 -23.39 -17.58 15.10
C MET A 1 -22.68 -16.86 13.96
N PHE A 2 -22.79 -15.52 13.94
CA PHE A 2 -22.02 -14.64 13.06
C PHE A 2 -21.21 -13.78 14.01
N ASP A 3 -20.04 -14.28 14.37
CA ASP A 3 -19.06 -13.63 15.20
C ASP A 3 -17.80 -13.61 14.34
N TYR A 4 -17.46 -12.46 13.75
CA TYR A 4 -16.12 -12.07 13.27
C TYR A 4 -16.13 -10.65 12.65
N LEU A 5 -16.93 -9.74 13.22
CA LEU A 5 -16.69 -8.30 13.05
C LEU A 5 -16.36 -7.74 14.43
N GLN A 6 -15.16 -8.11 14.91
CA GLN A 6 -14.47 -7.32 15.91
C GLN A 6 -14.20 -5.94 15.29
N GLY A 7 -15.10 -4.99 15.54
CA GLY A 7 -14.72 -3.58 15.64
C GLY A 7 -13.79 -3.43 16.85
N SER A 8 -12.72 -2.64 16.79
CA SER A 8 -12.60 -1.41 16.02
C SER A 8 -11.15 -1.19 15.58
N PRO A 9 -10.90 -0.99 14.29
CA PRO A 9 -9.72 -0.26 13.89
C PRO A 9 -10.01 1.24 13.92
N GLY A 10 -9.99 1.79 15.12
CA GLY A 10 -10.29 3.21 15.35
C GLY A 10 -9.19 4.18 14.91
N ASP A 11 -8.09 3.70 14.30
CA ASP A 11 -6.93 4.53 13.90
C ASP A 11 -6.19 3.95 12.66
N GLU A 12 -6.89 3.19 11.80
CA GLU A 12 -6.29 2.50 10.64
C GLU A 12 -6.13 3.43 9.43
N GLY A 13 -5.00 4.12 9.37
CA GLY A 13 -4.51 4.73 8.15
C GLY A 13 -3.90 3.69 7.20
N TYR A 14 -3.88 3.99 5.90
CA TYR A 14 -3.13 3.16 4.95
C TYR A 14 -1.63 3.36 5.16
N VAL A 15 -0.89 2.27 5.00
CA VAL A 15 0.56 2.18 5.14
C VAL A 15 1.17 1.90 3.78
N LEU A 16 2.31 2.54 3.49
CA LEU A 16 3.13 2.26 2.32
C LEU A 16 4.38 1.50 2.75
N LEU A 17 4.97 0.72 1.84
CA LEU A 17 6.36 0.29 2.01
C LEU A 17 7.28 1.39 1.49
N GLY A 18 7.89 2.13 2.40
CA GLY A 18 8.84 3.18 2.09
C GLY A 18 10.29 2.68 2.21
N ARG A 19 11.15 3.17 1.33
CA ARG A 19 12.59 2.96 1.42
C ARG A 19 13.20 3.93 2.43
N MET A 20 13.73 3.40 3.53
CA MET A 20 14.34 4.18 4.62
C MET A 20 15.83 4.44 4.42
N GLU A 21 16.49 3.74 3.50
CA GLU A 21 17.91 3.92 3.17
C GLU A 21 18.12 4.38 1.71
N GLY A 22 18.73 5.55 1.54
CA GLY A 22 19.08 6.15 0.26
C GLY A 22 18.71 7.65 0.18
N ASP A 23 19.33 8.38 -0.75
CA ASP A 23 19.08 9.82 -0.96
C ASP A 23 17.72 10.14 -1.59
N VAL A 24 17.04 9.15 -2.18
CA VAL A 24 15.75 9.32 -2.84
C VAL A 24 14.68 8.56 -2.06
N PRO A 25 13.72 9.24 -1.41
CA PRO A 25 12.57 8.59 -0.83
C PRO A 25 11.79 7.87 -1.94
N GLY A 26 11.53 6.58 -1.74
CA GLY A 26 10.83 5.74 -2.70
C GLY A 26 9.76 4.91 -1.99
N TYR A 27 8.64 4.71 -2.66
CA TYR A 27 7.58 3.82 -2.21
C TYR A 27 7.58 2.56 -3.08
N LEU A 28 7.09 1.45 -2.53
CA LEU A 28 7.02 0.21 -3.28
C LEU A 28 6.00 0.35 -4.40
N SER A 29 6.52 0.38 -5.63
CA SER A 29 5.73 0.37 -6.85
C SER A 29 6.25 -0.66 -7.84
N TYR A 30 5.40 -1.03 -8.80
CA TYR A 30 5.76 -1.86 -9.94
C TYR A 30 5.03 -1.38 -11.20
N GLY A 31 5.62 -1.65 -12.37
CA GLY A 31 4.99 -1.34 -13.65
C GLY A 31 4.00 -2.43 -14.04
N ALA A 32 2.78 -2.02 -14.42
CA ALA A 32 1.77 -2.84 -15.08
C ALA A 32 1.51 -2.29 -16.51
N ASP A 33 0.80 -3.05 -17.35
CA ASP A 33 0.43 -2.61 -18.71
C ASP A 33 -0.37 -1.29 -18.71
N GLU A 34 -1.10 -1.02 -17.63
CA GLU A 34 -1.97 0.14 -17.47
C GLU A 34 -1.28 1.36 -16.84
N GLY A 35 -0.05 1.22 -16.32
CA GLY A 35 0.69 2.30 -15.67
C GLY A 35 1.54 1.87 -14.48
N GLU A 36 2.01 2.83 -13.69
CA GLU A 36 2.73 2.56 -12.45
C GLU A 36 1.76 2.32 -11.29
N VAL A 37 1.93 1.17 -10.61
CA VAL A 37 1.09 0.75 -9.49
C VAL A 37 1.83 0.92 -8.18
N VAL A 38 1.24 1.62 -7.21
CA VAL A 38 1.74 1.69 -5.84
C VAL A 38 1.01 0.72 -4.91
N CYS A 39 1.75 0.06 -4.02
CA CYS A 39 1.20 -0.85 -3.02
C CYS A 39 0.86 -0.12 -1.73
N VAL A 40 -0.42 -0.15 -1.32
CA VAL A 40 -0.89 0.33 -0.02
C VAL A 40 -1.37 -0.85 0.82
N PHE A 41 -1.18 -0.78 2.14
CA PHE A 41 -1.54 -1.83 3.08
C PHE A 41 -2.46 -1.26 4.16
N ARG A 42 -3.31 -2.09 4.74
CA ARG A 42 -4.21 -1.63 5.83
C ARG A 42 -3.50 -1.51 7.18
N GLY A 43 -2.27 -2.01 7.28
CA GLY A 43 -1.46 -1.89 8.48
C GLY A 43 -0.01 -2.29 8.26
N ALA A 44 0.84 -1.92 9.23
CA ALA A 44 2.27 -2.17 9.18
C ALA A 44 2.62 -3.66 9.14
N ALA A 45 1.91 -4.49 9.91
CA ALA A 45 2.17 -5.94 9.95
C ALA A 45 1.98 -6.61 8.58
N GLU A 46 0.97 -6.19 7.83
CA GLU A 46 0.71 -6.72 6.48
C GLU A 46 1.79 -6.27 5.48
N ALA A 47 2.18 -4.99 5.54
CA ALA A 47 3.27 -4.45 4.74
C ALA A 47 4.60 -5.19 5.00
N GLU A 48 4.93 -5.43 6.27
CA GLU A 48 6.13 -6.15 6.66
C GLU A 48 6.12 -7.61 6.22
N GLU A 49 4.99 -8.32 6.37
CA GLU A 49 4.86 -9.69 5.89
C GLU A 49 5.04 -9.77 4.37
N PHE A 50 4.41 -8.86 3.62
CA PHE A 50 4.58 -8.75 2.18
C PHE A 50 6.05 -8.52 1.82
N TYR A 51 6.71 -7.56 2.48
CA TYR A 51 8.12 -7.28 2.25
C TYR A 51 8.99 -8.50 2.55
N MET A 52 8.80 -9.17 3.69
CA MET A 52 9.60 -10.36 4.03
C MET A 52 9.46 -11.47 2.99
N HIS A 53 8.27 -11.63 2.42
CA HIS A 53 8.02 -12.60 1.35
C HIS A 53 8.74 -12.22 0.04
N TRP A 54 8.70 -10.95 -0.33
CA TRP A 54 9.18 -10.46 -1.64
C TRP A 54 10.56 -9.80 -1.59
N ARG A 55 11.23 -9.72 -0.43
CA ARG A 55 12.51 -9.02 -0.23
C ARG A 55 13.60 -9.42 -1.22
N ALA A 56 13.61 -10.67 -1.69
CA ALA A 56 14.61 -11.15 -2.64
C ALA A 56 14.39 -10.64 -4.08
N ARG A 57 13.20 -10.09 -4.36
CA ARG A 57 12.76 -9.57 -5.65
C ARG A 57 12.62 -8.05 -5.66
N ILE A 58 12.51 -7.43 -4.49
CA ILE A 58 12.45 -5.97 -4.35
C ILE A 58 13.88 -5.43 -4.32
N PRO A 59 14.27 -4.57 -5.28
CA PRO A 59 15.61 -4.00 -5.30
C PRO A 59 15.80 -2.96 -4.18
N GLY A 60 17.01 -2.92 -3.62
CA GLY A 60 17.37 -2.00 -2.53
C GLY A 60 17.16 -2.58 -1.14
N GLU A 61 17.86 -2.00 -0.17
CA GLU A 61 17.79 -2.38 1.25
C GLU A 61 17.03 -1.31 2.04
N GLY A 62 16.69 -1.63 3.30
CA GLY A 62 16.10 -0.66 4.23
C GLY A 62 14.62 -0.35 3.97
N TRP A 63 13.83 -1.26 3.44
CA TRP A 63 12.38 -1.07 3.31
C TRP A 63 11.67 -1.22 4.66
N GLY A 64 10.68 -0.37 4.90
CA GLY A 64 9.86 -0.40 6.11
C GLY A 64 8.45 0.12 5.89
N ALA A 65 7.54 -0.26 6.79
CA ALA A 65 6.18 0.25 6.84
C ALA A 65 6.18 1.73 7.23
N VAL A 66 5.65 2.59 6.37
CA VAL A 66 5.51 4.03 6.59
C VAL A 66 4.03 4.39 6.58
N GLN A 67 3.53 4.85 7.72
CA GLN A 67 2.20 5.42 7.83
C GLN A 67 2.29 6.93 7.54
N LEU A 68 1.52 7.38 6.55
CA LEU A 68 1.42 8.80 6.20
C LEU A 68 0.06 9.35 6.64
N PRO A 69 -0.03 10.64 6.99
CA PRO A 69 -1.32 11.29 7.14
C PRO A 69 -2.07 11.27 5.79
N PRO A 70 -3.42 11.30 5.78
CA PRO A 70 -4.21 11.16 4.56
C PRO A 70 -3.87 12.18 3.47
N GLU A 71 -3.51 13.41 3.83
CA GLU A 71 -3.10 14.47 2.90
C GLU A 71 -1.77 14.18 2.19
N ASP A 72 -0.78 13.67 2.92
CA ASP A 72 0.52 13.28 2.37
C ASP A 72 0.37 12.01 1.52
N LEU A 73 -0.44 11.05 1.97
CA LEU A 73 -0.78 9.87 1.18
C LEU A 73 -1.38 10.28 -0.16
N LEU A 74 -2.38 11.17 -0.17
CA LEU A 74 -2.98 11.68 -1.41
C LEU A 74 -1.97 12.37 -2.31
N THR A 75 -0.96 13.04 -1.74
CA THR A 75 0.11 13.69 -2.51
C THR A 75 1.04 12.65 -3.13
N VAL A 76 1.39 11.60 -2.38
CA VAL A 76 2.20 10.48 -2.87
C VAL A 76 1.48 9.76 -4.01
N LEU A 77 0.21 9.42 -3.82
CA LEU A 77 -0.61 8.69 -4.78
C LEU A 77 -0.69 9.40 -6.14
N GLN A 78 -0.65 10.73 -6.19
CA GLN A 78 -0.68 11.50 -7.44
C GLN A 78 0.52 11.25 -8.38
N ASN A 79 1.58 10.60 -7.89
CA ASN A 79 2.73 10.22 -8.71
C ASN A 79 2.55 8.88 -9.42
N PHE A 80 1.43 8.18 -9.18
CA PHE A 80 1.15 6.85 -9.69
C PHE A 80 -0.16 6.85 -10.49
N ASP A 81 -0.35 5.84 -11.33
CA ASP A 81 -1.58 5.67 -12.11
C ASP A 81 -2.60 4.83 -11.33
N LEU A 82 -2.11 3.80 -10.64
CA LEU A 82 -2.91 2.76 -10.00
C LEU A 82 -2.48 2.48 -8.56
N VAL A 83 -3.41 1.93 -7.79
CA VAL A 83 -3.23 1.54 -6.40
C VAL A 83 -3.61 0.08 -6.23
N SER A 84 -2.69 -0.73 -5.73
CA SER A 84 -2.97 -2.08 -5.24
C SER A 84 -3.14 -2.03 -3.72
N VAL A 85 -4.33 -2.39 -3.25
CA VAL A 85 -4.65 -2.39 -1.82
C VAL A 85 -4.48 -3.79 -1.24
N SER A 86 -3.60 -3.92 -0.26
CA SER A 86 -3.31 -5.17 0.45
C SER A 86 -2.97 -6.31 -0.54
N PRO A 87 -1.95 -6.11 -1.42
CA PRO A 87 -1.56 -7.12 -2.38
C PRO A 87 -1.18 -8.41 -1.65
N GLN A 88 -1.72 -9.52 -2.13
CA GLN A 88 -1.45 -10.81 -1.52
C GLN A 88 -0.02 -11.25 -1.85
N PRO A 89 0.75 -11.77 -0.89
CA PRO A 89 2.12 -12.18 -1.14
C PRO A 89 2.21 -13.43 -2.04
N ASN A 90 1.10 -14.14 -2.26
CA ASN A 90 1.08 -15.39 -3.01
C ASN A 90 0.94 -15.14 -4.53
N PRO A 91 1.84 -15.70 -5.37
CA PRO A 91 1.73 -15.57 -6.81
C PRO A 91 0.47 -16.25 -7.36
N GLY A 92 -0.21 -15.61 -8.31
CA GLY A 92 -1.39 -16.14 -8.98
C GLY A 92 -2.73 -15.82 -8.30
N VAL A 93 -2.72 -15.05 -7.22
CA VAL A 93 -3.94 -14.48 -6.64
C VAL A 93 -4.38 -13.28 -7.49
N THR A 94 -5.69 -13.16 -7.72
CA THR A 94 -6.26 -11.99 -8.38
C THR A 94 -6.00 -10.75 -7.53
N GLU A 95 -5.21 -9.83 -8.08
CA GLU A 95 -5.00 -8.51 -7.52
C GLU A 95 -6.08 -7.56 -7.99
N TYR A 96 -6.55 -6.68 -7.10
CA TYR A 96 -7.51 -5.64 -7.43
C TYR A 96 -6.79 -4.30 -7.52
N LEU A 97 -6.74 -3.77 -8.73
CA LEU A 97 -6.16 -2.45 -9.01
C LEU A 97 -7.27 -1.41 -9.01
N TYR A 98 -7.02 -0.31 -8.31
CA TYR A 98 -7.87 0.87 -8.30
C TYR A 98 -7.15 1.98 -9.04
N THR A 99 -7.88 2.83 -9.76
CA THR A 99 -7.30 4.09 -10.20
C THR A 99 -6.97 4.94 -8.97
N VAL A 100 -5.89 5.73 -9.05
CA VAL A 100 -5.57 6.67 -7.97
C VAL A 100 -6.74 7.61 -7.69
N GLU A 101 -7.49 8.02 -8.72
CA GLU A 101 -8.66 8.88 -8.56
C GLU A 101 -9.80 8.21 -7.77
N ASP A 102 -10.14 6.96 -8.07
CA ASP A 102 -11.16 6.21 -7.35
C ASP A 102 -10.73 5.95 -5.91
N PHE A 103 -9.49 5.52 -5.70
CA PHE A 103 -8.98 5.29 -4.35
C PHE A 103 -8.93 6.58 -3.51
N ALA A 104 -8.46 7.68 -4.10
CA ALA A 104 -8.44 8.99 -3.46
C ALA A 104 -9.84 9.49 -3.07
N ARG A 105 -10.87 9.15 -3.85
CA ARG A 105 -12.27 9.45 -3.50
C ARG A 105 -12.67 8.71 -2.23
N THR A 106 -12.34 7.42 -2.12
CA THR A 106 -12.66 6.61 -0.93
C THR A 106 -11.97 7.11 0.35
N LEU A 107 -10.80 7.76 0.22
CA LEU A 107 -10.09 8.39 1.34
C LEU A 107 -10.74 9.69 1.82
N ARG A 108 -11.47 10.39 0.93
CA ARG A 108 -12.11 11.69 1.23
C ARG A 108 -13.53 11.53 1.76
N GLU A 109 -14.15 10.38 1.56
CA GLU A 109 -15.48 10.09 2.08
C GLU A 109 -15.38 9.74 3.58
N PRO A 110 -16.10 10.46 4.46
CA PRO A 110 -16.16 10.08 5.87
C PRO A 110 -16.86 8.72 6.00
N ARG A 111 -16.16 7.73 6.57
CA ARG A 111 -16.76 6.47 7.03
C ARG A 111 -17.63 6.67 8.26
#